data_AF-A0A0C3Q2D7-F1
#
_entry.id   AF-A0A0C3Q2D7-F1
#
_cell.length_a   1.000
_cell.length_b   1.000
_cell.length_c   1.000
_cell.angle_alpha   90.00
_cell.angle_beta   90.00
_cell.angle_gamma   90.00
#
_symmetry.space_group_name_H-M   'P 1'
#
loop_
_entity.id
_entity.type
_entity.pdbx_description
1 polymer ?
#
loop_
_entity_poly.entity_id
_entity_poly.type
_entity_poly.pdbx_seq_one_letter_code
_entity_poly.pdbx_strand_id
1 'polypeptide(L)'
;MATAIQERPAQWGITNPISMNGPSPKEEALTKSLMEELRRQNTFEDEEKIKNREVVLGRISALVKNFVVTVSKSRGMSDAVARASGGKIFTFGGYRLGVHGPGDDIDCLLVVPKHVSRDDFFTTFQPMLQETQGVTQVTGVPEAYVPIIKSKISGVEIDFLCARLGLSSIPDDLELTDDNLLKNLDERCVRSLGGPRVTDQILRLVPNVDVFRDALRCIKLWARRRAIYSNVMGFLGGVAWAMLVARICQLYPNQAAGAIVSRFFTIMHQWKWPQPVLLKPIGDGPLGVKVWNPKVGSVLCLPQTHPHARNCPF
;
A
#
# COMPACT_ATOMS: atom_id res chain seq x y z
N MET A 1 12.84 -19.37 -42.87
CA MET A 1 11.54 -19.05 -42.25
C MET A 1 11.79 -18.81 -40.77
N ALA A 2 11.75 -17.56 -40.32
CA ALA A 2 11.85 -17.23 -38.90
C ALA A 2 10.49 -17.52 -38.23
N THR A 3 10.46 -18.46 -37.31
CA THR A 3 9.32 -18.71 -36.43
C THR A 3 9.07 -17.46 -35.60
N ALA A 4 7.96 -16.77 -35.85
CA ALA A 4 7.48 -15.70 -35.00
C ALA A 4 7.23 -16.27 -33.60
N ILE A 5 7.93 -15.73 -32.61
CA ILE A 5 7.62 -15.98 -31.19
C ILE A 5 6.24 -15.35 -30.98
N GLN A 6 5.20 -16.18 -30.92
CA GLN A 6 3.85 -15.74 -30.61
C GLN A 6 3.86 -15.33 -29.14
N GLU A 7 4.02 -14.03 -28.87
CA GLU A 7 3.92 -13.47 -27.52
C GLU A 7 2.57 -13.88 -26.93
N ARG A 8 2.59 -14.60 -25.80
CA ARG A 8 1.35 -14.92 -25.09
C ARG A 8 0.71 -13.60 -24.67
N PRO A 9 -0.58 -13.38 -24.96
CA PRO A 9 -1.25 -12.16 -24.54
C PRO A 9 -1.11 -12.02 -23.02
N ALA A 10 -0.75 -10.82 -22.55
CA ALA A 10 -0.58 -10.55 -21.13
C ALA A 10 -1.88 -10.89 -20.38
N GLN A 11 -1.82 -11.89 -19.51
CA GLN A 11 -2.94 -12.31 -18.68
C GLN A 11 -2.92 -11.55 -17.36
N TRP A 12 -4.00 -10.84 -17.07
CA TRP A 12 -4.21 -10.13 -15.81
C TRP A 12 -5.26 -10.85 -14.96
N GLY A 13 -4.92 -11.16 -13.71
CA GLY A 13 -5.85 -11.83 -12.78
C GLY A 13 -5.96 -13.34 -12.95
N ILE A 14 -6.94 -13.92 -12.24
CA ILE A 14 -7.17 -15.38 -12.17
C ILE A 14 -8.15 -15.92 -13.22
N THR A 15 -8.78 -15.04 -14.00
CA THR A 15 -9.73 -15.41 -15.07
C THR A 15 -9.38 -14.66 -16.34
N ASN A 16 -9.90 -15.13 -17.47
CA ASN A 16 -9.86 -14.36 -18.70
C ASN A 16 -10.59 -13.01 -18.55
N PRO A 17 -10.17 -11.98 -19.29
CA PRO A 17 -10.87 -10.70 -19.34
C PRO A 17 -12.27 -10.90 -19.94
N ILE A 18 -13.24 -10.10 -19.49
CA ILE A 18 -14.60 -10.11 -20.04
C ILE A 18 -14.63 -9.46 -21.41
N SER A 19 -13.82 -8.41 -21.61
CA SER A 19 -13.67 -7.75 -22.91
C SER A 19 -12.27 -7.17 -23.06
N MET A 20 -11.72 -7.33 -24.27
CA MET A 20 -10.45 -6.73 -24.69
C MET A 20 -10.65 -5.44 -25.51
N ASN A 21 -11.90 -4.99 -25.70
CA ASN A 21 -12.18 -3.81 -26.52
C ASN A 21 -11.70 -2.53 -25.81
N GLY A 22 -11.27 -1.56 -26.62
CA GLY A 22 -11.04 -0.18 -26.17
C GLY A 22 -12.35 0.54 -25.79
N PRO A 23 -12.25 1.74 -25.21
CA PRO A 23 -13.42 2.54 -24.88
C PRO A 23 -14.14 3.00 -26.15
N SER A 24 -15.47 3.05 -26.09
CA SER A 24 -16.29 3.75 -27.07
C SER A 24 -16.16 5.28 -26.92
N PRO A 25 -16.51 6.08 -27.95
CA PRO A 25 -16.51 7.55 -27.84
C PRO A 25 -17.37 8.06 -26.67
N LYS A 26 -18.44 7.34 -26.32
CA LYS A 26 -19.28 7.65 -25.16
C LYS A 26 -18.56 7.41 -23.83
N GLU A 27 -17.81 6.30 -23.72
CA GLU A 27 -17.01 5.99 -22.52
C GLU A 27 -15.82 6.95 -22.35
N GLU A 28 -15.23 7.42 -23.45
CA GLU A 28 -14.22 8.49 -23.42
C GLU A 28 -14.82 9.82 -22.94
N ALA A 29 -15.97 10.22 -23.47
CA ALA A 29 -16.68 11.42 -23.03
C ALA A 29 -17.07 11.34 -21.54
N LEU A 30 -17.54 10.17 -21.08
CA LEU A 30 -17.81 9.92 -19.67
C LEU A 30 -16.55 10.06 -18.81
N THR A 31 -15.42 9.57 -19.30
CA THR A 31 -14.13 9.70 -18.59
C THR A 31 -13.73 11.17 -18.47
N LYS A 32 -13.91 11.99 -19.51
CA LYS A 32 -13.63 13.43 -19.44
C LYS A 32 -14.48 14.12 -18.36
N SER A 33 -15.80 13.89 -18.39
CA SER A 33 -16.73 14.44 -17.40
C SER A 33 -16.42 13.97 -15.97
N LEU A 34 -16.04 12.70 -15.81
CA LEU A 34 -15.58 12.15 -14.53
C LEU A 34 -14.37 12.92 -14.00
N MET A 35 -13.37 13.16 -14.84
CA MET A 35 -12.14 13.83 -14.42
C MET A 35 -12.37 15.32 -14.10
N GLU A 36 -13.27 15.99 -14.82
CA GLU A 36 -13.70 17.35 -14.48
C GLU A 36 -14.37 17.40 -13.11
N GLU A 37 -15.28 16.45 -12.82
CA GLU A 37 -15.95 16.37 -11.54
C GLU A 37 -14.98 16.07 -10.38
N LEU A 38 -14.03 15.15 -10.58
CA LEU A 38 -13.02 14.82 -9.57
C LEU A 38 -12.13 16.04 -9.22
N ARG A 39 -11.82 16.88 -10.21
CA ARG A 39 -11.10 18.15 -9.98
C ARG A 39 -11.96 19.16 -9.24
N ARG A 40 -13.23 19.32 -9.64
CA ARG A 40 -14.19 20.20 -8.95
C ARG A 40 -14.39 19.83 -7.48
N GLN A 41 -14.32 18.54 -7.17
CA GLN A 41 -14.42 17.99 -5.81
C GLN A 41 -13.09 18.04 -5.02
N ASN A 42 -12.06 18.70 -5.55
CA ASN A 42 -10.75 18.87 -4.93
C ASN A 42 -10.10 17.53 -4.50
N THR A 43 -10.19 16.50 -5.35
CA THR A 43 -9.61 15.18 -5.05
C THR A 43 -8.14 15.05 -5.43
N PHE A 44 -7.59 16.01 -6.18
CA PHE A 44 -6.19 16.08 -6.55
C PHE A 44 -5.48 17.07 -5.62
N GLU A 45 -4.26 16.73 -5.21
CA GLU A 45 -3.47 17.61 -4.37
C GLU A 45 -2.68 18.62 -5.22
N ASP A 46 -2.51 19.83 -4.69
CA ASP A 46 -1.76 20.90 -5.33
C ASP A 46 -0.27 20.55 -5.44
N GLU A 47 0.40 21.00 -6.51
CA GLU A 47 1.82 20.69 -6.77
C GLU A 47 2.75 21.11 -5.63
N GLU A 48 2.48 22.24 -4.98
CA GLU A 48 3.26 22.72 -3.84
C GLU A 48 3.18 21.75 -2.66
N LYS A 49 2.00 21.21 -2.37
CA LYS A 49 1.79 20.22 -1.30
C LYS A 49 2.43 18.89 -1.66
N ILE A 50 2.37 18.46 -2.92
CA ILE A 50 3.07 17.27 -3.41
C ILE A 50 4.58 17.42 -3.15
N LYS A 51 5.18 18.55 -3.55
CA LYS A 51 6.59 18.86 -3.29
C LYS A 51 6.92 18.88 -1.80
N ASN A 52 6.05 19.47 -0.97
CA ASN A 52 6.23 19.46 0.48
C ASN A 52 6.27 18.04 1.04
N ARG A 53 5.38 17.13 0.58
CA ARG A 53 5.40 15.72 0.98
C ARG A 53 6.71 15.03 0.61
N GLU A 54 7.24 15.27 -0.59
CA GLU A 54 8.52 14.73 -1.03
C GLU A 54 9.69 15.22 -0.16
N VAL A 55 9.73 16.52 0.14
CA VAL A 55 10.75 17.10 1.03
C VAL A 55 10.66 16.48 2.43
N VAL A 56 9.46 16.35 2.98
CA VAL A 56 9.24 15.72 4.29
C VAL A 56 9.71 14.26 4.28
N LEU A 57 9.40 13.48 3.25
CA LEU A 57 9.87 12.10 3.10
C LEU A 57 11.39 12.00 3.00
N GLY A 58 12.05 12.92 2.29
CA GLY A 58 13.52 12.98 2.24
C GLY A 58 14.14 13.20 3.63
N ARG A 59 13.56 14.12 4.42
CA ARG A 59 14.00 14.38 5.80
C ARG A 59 13.79 13.18 6.72
N ILE A 60 12.65 12.49 6.59
CA ILE A 60 12.37 11.26 7.33
C ILE A 60 13.36 10.16 6.95
N SER A 61 13.66 9.99 5.67
CA SER A 61 14.64 9.00 5.21
C SER A 61 16.01 9.21 5.88
N ALA A 62 16.48 10.46 5.94
CA ALA A 62 17.70 10.82 6.65
C ALA A 62 17.59 10.55 8.17
N LEU A 63 16.46 10.91 8.79
CA LEU A 63 16.20 10.66 10.21
C LEU A 63 16.26 9.17 10.55
N VAL A 64 15.70 8.31 9.69
CA VAL A 64 15.68 6.85 9.88
C VAL A 64 17.09 6.27 9.80
N LYS A 65 17.93 6.72 8.85
CA LYS A 65 19.34 6.34 8.80
C LYS A 65 20.08 6.75 10.08
N ASN A 66 19.86 7.98 10.55
CA ASN A 66 20.45 8.44 11.81
C ASN A 66 19.96 7.65 13.02
N PHE A 67 18.67 7.30 13.07
CA PHE A 67 18.11 6.44 14.10
C PHE A 67 18.81 5.07 14.15
N VAL A 68 18.97 4.40 13.01
CA VAL A 68 19.68 3.12 12.95
C VAL A 68 21.15 3.28 13.37
N VAL A 69 21.83 4.37 12.98
CA VAL A 69 23.20 4.66 13.43
C VAL A 69 23.26 4.83 14.95
N THR A 70 22.35 5.61 15.54
CA THR A 70 22.28 5.86 16.99
C THR A 70 22.12 4.56 17.76
N VAL A 71 21.17 3.71 17.35
CA VAL A 71 20.96 2.39 17.98
C VAL A 71 22.17 1.48 17.74
N SER A 72 22.76 1.47 16.55
CA SER A 72 23.94 0.64 16.26
C SER A 72 25.12 1.01 17.17
N LYS A 73 25.36 2.31 17.39
CA LYS A 73 26.41 2.78 18.31
C LYS A 73 26.13 2.44 19.77
N SER A 74 24.87 2.53 20.22
CA SER A 74 24.51 2.13 21.59
C SER A 74 24.67 0.62 21.85
N ARG A 75 24.73 -0.19 20.78
CA ARG A 75 25.10 -1.61 20.83
C ARG A 75 26.61 -1.88 20.64
N GLY A 76 27.45 -0.85 20.71
CA GLY A 76 28.91 -0.98 20.66
C GLY A 76 29.50 -1.14 19.25
N MET A 77 28.72 -0.93 18.19
CA MET A 77 29.24 -0.98 16.82
C MET A 77 30.13 0.23 16.52
N SER A 78 31.19 0.03 15.73
CA SER A 78 32.02 1.13 15.25
C SER A 78 31.23 2.09 14.35
N ASP A 79 31.70 3.32 14.23
CA ASP A 79 31.13 4.35 13.36
C ASP A 79 30.93 3.91 11.91
N ALA A 80 31.87 3.11 11.38
CA ALA A 80 31.79 2.58 10.02
C ALA A 80 30.68 1.52 9.90
N VAL A 81 30.60 0.58 10.84
CA VAL A 81 29.57 -0.46 10.86
C VAL A 81 28.20 0.14 11.10
N ALA A 82 28.07 1.08 12.04
CA ALA A 82 26.82 1.76 12.35
C ALA A 82 26.24 2.47 11.12
N ARG A 83 27.08 3.15 10.32
CA ARG A 83 26.66 3.77 9.05
C ARG A 83 26.29 2.73 8.00
N ALA A 84 27.04 1.64 7.91
CA ALA A 84 26.78 0.55 6.97
C ALA A 84 25.51 -0.27 7.30
N SER A 85 25.00 -0.21 8.54
CA SER A 85 23.74 -0.83 8.95
C SER A 85 22.53 -0.33 8.14
N GLY A 86 22.60 0.89 7.60
CA GLY A 86 21.61 1.44 6.67
C GLY A 86 20.28 1.79 7.36
N GLY A 87 19.18 1.49 6.69
CA GLY A 87 17.82 1.82 7.10
C GLY A 87 17.07 2.49 5.95
N LYS A 88 15.83 2.07 5.71
CA LYS A 88 15.06 2.50 4.54
C LYS A 88 13.60 2.73 4.89
N ILE A 89 12.98 3.71 4.25
CA ILE A 89 11.54 3.96 4.32
C ILE A 89 10.83 3.44 3.08
N PHE A 90 9.61 2.95 3.27
CA PHE A 90 8.71 2.56 2.18
C PHE A 90 7.36 3.21 2.41
N THR A 91 6.87 3.96 1.44
CA THR A 91 5.50 4.46 1.49
C THR A 91 4.54 3.38 1.00
N PHE A 92 3.33 3.38 1.54
CA PHE A 92 2.26 2.48 1.10
C PHE A 92 0.91 3.20 1.10
N GLY A 93 -0.18 2.44 0.95
CA GLY A 93 -1.53 3.00 1.03
C GLY A 93 -1.84 4.02 -0.06
N GLY A 94 -2.69 4.98 0.26
CA GLY A 94 -3.23 5.95 -0.71
C GLY A 94 -2.17 6.81 -1.36
N TYR A 95 -1.14 7.22 -0.60
CA TYR A 95 -0.03 8.01 -1.10
C TYR A 95 0.76 7.26 -2.17
N ARG A 96 1.25 6.05 -1.86
CA ARG A 96 2.02 5.21 -2.79
C ARG A 96 1.22 4.76 -4.00
N LEU A 97 -0.08 4.50 -3.84
CA LEU A 97 -0.98 4.20 -4.97
C LEU A 97 -1.16 5.41 -5.92
N GLY A 98 -0.83 6.62 -5.50
CA GLY A 98 -1.04 7.85 -6.27
C GLY A 98 -2.49 8.30 -6.30
N VAL A 99 -3.28 7.94 -5.27
CA VAL A 99 -4.72 8.26 -5.14
C VAL A 99 -5.02 9.02 -3.84
N HIS A 100 -4.00 9.63 -3.23
CA HIS A 100 -4.16 10.53 -2.10
C HIS A 100 -4.77 11.86 -2.57
N GLY A 101 -5.61 12.44 -1.72
CA GLY A 101 -6.14 13.79 -1.88
C GLY A 101 -5.60 14.75 -0.82
N PRO A 102 -6.00 16.04 -0.88
CA PRO A 102 -5.67 17.02 0.14
C PRO A 102 -6.08 16.54 1.54
N GLY A 103 -5.13 16.58 2.47
CA GLY A 103 -5.35 16.17 3.86
C GLY A 103 -5.35 14.66 4.11
N ASP A 104 -5.20 13.81 3.08
CA ASP A 104 -4.89 12.39 3.32
C ASP A 104 -3.47 12.28 3.96
N ASP A 105 -3.30 11.30 4.83
CA ASP A 105 -2.04 10.95 5.49
C ASP A 105 -1.05 10.25 4.55
N ILE A 106 0.21 10.14 4.99
CA ILE A 106 1.22 9.27 4.38
C ILE A 106 1.45 8.07 5.29
N ASP A 107 1.11 6.90 4.79
CA ASP A 107 1.50 5.62 5.37
C ASP A 107 3.00 5.35 5.06
N CYS A 108 3.83 5.23 6.10
CA CYS A 108 5.27 5.07 5.98
C CYS A 108 5.77 3.89 6.84
N LEU A 109 6.44 2.91 6.21
CA LEU A 109 7.11 1.82 6.89
C LEU A 109 8.61 2.10 7.00
N LEU A 110 9.13 2.04 8.22
CA LEU A 110 10.56 1.97 8.50
C LEU A 110 11.01 0.51 8.46
N VAL A 111 12.00 0.23 7.62
CA VAL A 111 12.66 -1.08 7.55
C VAL A 111 14.06 -0.95 8.15
N VAL A 112 14.30 -1.74 9.21
CA VAL A 112 15.49 -1.65 10.06
C VAL A 112 16.19 -3.01 10.20
N PRO A 113 17.51 -3.04 10.45
CA PRO A 113 18.27 -4.28 10.57
C PRO A 113 17.99 -5.01 11.90
N LYS A 114 18.40 -6.28 11.98
CA LYS A 114 18.06 -7.24 13.04
C LYS A 114 18.37 -6.81 14.48
N HIS A 115 19.35 -5.91 14.67
CA HIS A 115 19.75 -5.41 15.98
C HIS A 115 18.93 -4.20 16.46
N VAL A 116 18.11 -3.60 15.60
CA VAL A 116 17.20 -2.50 15.96
C VAL A 116 15.85 -3.09 16.33
N SER A 117 15.45 -2.93 17.59
CA SER A 117 14.21 -3.50 18.12
C SER A 117 13.00 -2.57 17.90
N ARG A 118 11.80 -3.11 18.15
CA ARG A 118 10.58 -2.29 18.20
C ARG A 118 10.59 -1.35 19.41
N ASP A 119 11.24 -1.72 20.50
CA ASP A 119 11.36 -0.84 21.66
C ASP A 119 12.24 0.37 21.30
N ASP A 120 13.30 0.18 20.50
CA ASP A 120 14.13 1.29 19.99
C ASP A 120 13.30 2.25 19.10
N PHE A 121 12.31 1.75 18.36
CA PHE A 121 11.41 2.59 17.56
C PHE A 121 10.58 3.55 18.44
N PHE A 122 10.11 3.12 19.60
CA PHE A 122 9.36 3.99 20.51
C PHE A 122 10.24 4.79 21.47
N THR A 123 11.38 4.24 21.89
CA THR A 123 12.27 4.85 22.89
C THR A 123 13.36 5.73 22.30
N THR A 124 13.73 5.54 21.03
CA THR A 124 14.79 6.33 20.36
C THR A 124 14.26 7.08 19.14
N PHE A 125 13.55 6.40 18.20
CA PHE A 125 13.04 7.09 17.02
C PHE A 125 11.94 8.11 17.37
N GLN A 126 11.00 7.78 18.27
CA GLN A 126 9.94 8.71 18.66
C GLN A 126 10.48 10.03 19.27
N PRO A 127 11.45 10.02 20.23
CA PRO A 127 12.05 11.27 20.70
C PRO A 127 12.82 12.04 19.61
N MET A 128 13.62 11.34 18.79
CA MET A 128 14.32 11.98 17.66
C MET A 128 13.34 12.66 16.68
N LEU A 129 12.18 12.06 16.48
CA LEU A 129 11.10 12.64 15.67
C LEU A 129 10.51 13.88 16.34
N GLN A 130 10.26 13.85 17.66
CA GLN A 130 9.76 15.01 18.42
C GLN A 130 10.70 16.22 18.34
N GLU A 131 12.02 15.98 18.32
CA GLU A 131 13.04 17.02 18.20
C GLU A 131 13.25 17.52 16.76
N THR A 132 12.63 16.87 15.77
CA THR A 132 12.80 17.25 14.37
C THR A 132 12.06 18.56 14.06
N GLN A 133 12.75 19.50 13.42
CA GLN A 133 12.16 20.80 13.06
C GLN A 133 10.86 20.66 12.25
N GLY A 134 9.84 21.44 12.59
CA GLY A 134 8.55 21.43 11.90
C GLY A 134 7.62 20.30 12.30
N VAL A 135 8.04 19.41 13.21
CA VAL A 135 7.13 18.47 13.87
C VAL A 135 6.28 19.23 14.89
N THR A 136 4.97 19.04 14.81
CA THR A 136 4.00 19.71 15.69
C THR A 136 3.25 18.74 16.60
N GLN A 137 3.17 17.47 16.21
CA GLN A 137 2.49 16.41 16.97
C GLN A 137 3.22 15.09 16.75
N VAL A 138 3.38 14.30 17.81
CA VAL A 138 3.87 12.92 17.78
C VAL A 138 3.10 12.11 18.81
N THR A 139 2.57 10.95 18.42
CA THR A 139 1.83 10.05 19.31
C THR A 139 2.14 8.60 18.96
N GLY A 140 2.81 7.90 19.87
CA GLY A 140 3.07 6.46 19.78
C GLY A 140 1.93 5.63 20.36
N VAL A 141 1.58 4.54 19.69
CA VAL A 141 0.60 3.54 20.16
C VAL A 141 1.22 2.14 20.07
N PRO A 142 2.03 1.72 21.06
CA PRO A 142 2.74 0.44 21.04
C PRO A 142 1.84 -0.80 21.09
N GLU A 143 0.67 -0.67 21.73
CA GLU A 143 -0.28 -1.76 21.96
C GLU A 143 -1.31 -1.95 20.83
N ALA A 144 -1.22 -1.15 19.76
CA ALA A 144 -2.08 -1.32 18.60
C ALA A 144 -1.83 -2.68 17.92
N TYR A 145 -2.86 -3.19 17.20
CA TYR A 145 -2.77 -4.45 16.45
C TYR A 145 -1.56 -4.47 15.47
N VAL A 146 -1.25 -3.31 14.88
CA VAL A 146 0.04 -2.99 14.27
C VAL A 146 0.60 -1.76 15.00
N PRO A 147 1.69 -1.90 15.76
CA PRO A 147 2.27 -0.79 16.52
C PRO A 147 2.66 0.37 15.60
N ILE A 148 2.31 1.59 16.00
CA ILE A 148 2.34 2.77 15.13
C ILE A 148 2.79 4.03 15.89
N ILE A 149 3.51 4.92 15.22
CA ILE A 149 3.73 6.31 15.65
C ILE A 149 3.04 7.22 14.64
N LYS A 150 2.11 8.04 15.10
CA LYS A 150 1.47 9.08 14.28
C LYS A 150 2.19 10.40 14.49
N SER A 151 2.37 11.18 13.43
CA SER A 151 3.06 12.46 13.52
C SER A 151 2.50 13.48 12.55
N LYS A 152 2.72 14.76 12.85
CA LYS A 152 2.45 15.87 11.92
C LYS A 152 3.72 16.69 11.70
N ILE A 153 4.26 16.67 10.47
CA ILE A 153 5.55 17.29 10.11
C ILE A 153 5.31 18.28 8.97
N SER A 154 5.61 19.55 9.19
CA SER A 154 5.39 20.61 8.20
C SER A 154 3.97 20.59 7.61
N GLY A 155 2.97 20.34 8.47
CA GLY A 155 1.56 20.23 8.10
C GLY A 155 1.12 18.88 7.49
N VAL A 156 2.04 17.96 7.21
CA VAL A 156 1.76 16.63 6.64
C VAL A 156 1.56 15.61 7.75
N GLU A 157 0.45 14.89 7.72
CA GLU A 157 0.16 13.78 8.64
C GLU A 157 0.80 12.48 8.13
N ILE A 158 1.53 11.79 9.00
CA ILE A 158 2.34 10.62 8.67
C ILE A 158 2.17 9.56 9.73
N ASP A 159 1.82 8.37 9.27
CA ASP A 159 1.61 7.17 10.06
C ASP A 159 2.83 6.25 9.87
N PHE A 160 3.66 6.14 10.92
CA PHE A 160 4.90 5.37 10.90
C PHE A 160 4.70 3.97 11.47
N LEU A 161 5.00 2.97 10.66
CA LEU A 161 5.16 1.58 11.08
C LEU A 161 6.64 1.22 11.13
N CYS A 162 6.98 0.15 11.85
CA CYS A 162 8.34 -0.38 11.88
C CYS A 162 8.33 -1.90 11.62
N ALA A 163 9.25 -2.34 10.77
CA ALA A 163 9.55 -3.74 10.51
C ALA A 163 11.06 -3.99 10.63
N ARG A 164 11.42 -4.90 11.52
CA ARG A 164 12.78 -5.38 11.70
C ARG A 164 13.00 -6.61 10.83
N LEU A 165 13.94 -6.56 9.91
CA LEU A 165 14.30 -7.70 9.07
C LEU A 165 15.43 -8.53 9.70
N GLY A 166 15.52 -9.80 9.35
CA GLY A 166 16.62 -10.70 9.75
C GLY A 166 17.99 -10.37 9.12
N LEU A 167 18.15 -9.18 8.52
CA LEU A 167 19.35 -8.73 7.83
C LEU A 167 20.25 -7.93 8.78
N SER A 168 21.57 -8.07 8.65
CA SER A 168 22.54 -7.27 9.44
C SER A 168 22.61 -5.81 9.00
N SER A 169 22.29 -5.54 7.73
CA SER A 169 22.21 -4.20 7.15
C SER A 169 21.01 -4.14 6.20
N ILE A 170 20.49 -2.93 5.97
CA ILE A 170 19.39 -2.68 5.03
C ILE A 170 19.94 -1.95 3.81
N PRO A 171 20.03 -2.63 2.64
CA PRO A 171 20.49 -2.01 1.40
C PRO A 171 19.54 -0.91 0.88
N ASP A 172 20.09 0.11 0.23
CA ASP A 172 19.31 1.20 -0.36
C ASP A 172 18.44 0.73 -1.54
N ASP A 173 18.84 -0.34 -2.23
CA ASP A 173 18.12 -0.98 -3.34
C ASP A 173 17.15 -2.09 -2.90
N LEU A 174 17.02 -2.34 -1.59
CA LEU A 174 16.12 -3.38 -1.07
C LEU A 174 14.69 -3.21 -1.59
N GLU A 175 14.15 -4.27 -2.19
CA GLU A 175 12.72 -4.41 -2.48
C GLU A 175 12.05 -5.36 -1.49
N LEU A 176 10.79 -5.08 -1.16
CA LEU A 176 10.01 -5.92 -0.26
C LEU A 176 9.22 -7.00 -0.99
N THR A 177 9.66 -7.46 -2.16
CA THR A 177 8.88 -8.38 -3.01
C THR A 177 9.19 -9.84 -2.71
N ASP A 178 10.42 -10.13 -2.27
CA ASP A 178 10.86 -11.48 -1.91
C ASP A 178 10.15 -11.98 -0.64
N ASP A 179 9.47 -13.12 -0.73
CA ASP A 179 8.81 -13.78 0.39
C ASP A 179 9.80 -14.30 1.44
N ASN A 180 11.08 -14.54 1.08
CA ASN A 180 12.10 -14.96 2.03
C ASN A 180 12.36 -13.93 3.12
N LEU A 181 12.08 -12.65 2.86
CA LEU A 181 12.18 -11.59 3.86
C LEU A 181 11.23 -11.79 5.05
N LEU A 182 10.17 -12.61 4.89
CA LEU A 182 9.19 -12.88 5.94
C LEU A 182 9.61 -14.03 6.87
N LYS A 183 10.65 -14.78 6.54
CA LYS A 183 11.09 -15.94 7.33
C LYS A 183 11.58 -15.50 8.70
N ASN A 184 11.12 -16.20 9.74
CA ASN A 184 11.50 -15.99 11.14
C ASN A 184 11.21 -14.57 11.69
N LEU A 185 10.29 -13.83 11.08
CA LEU A 185 9.82 -12.55 11.61
C LEU A 185 8.68 -12.75 12.61
N ASP A 186 8.60 -11.88 13.62
CA ASP A 186 7.44 -11.84 14.51
C ASP A 186 6.18 -11.39 13.75
N GLU A 187 5.01 -11.84 14.21
CA GLU A 187 3.73 -11.56 13.53
C GLU A 187 3.50 -10.05 13.32
N ARG A 188 3.91 -9.21 14.26
CA ARG A 188 3.73 -7.74 14.15
C ARG A 188 4.62 -7.17 13.03
N CYS A 189 5.85 -7.67 12.84
CA CYS A 189 6.68 -7.27 11.69
C CYS A 189 6.09 -7.74 10.35
N VAL A 190 5.57 -8.97 10.28
CA VAL A 190 4.91 -9.47 9.06
C VAL A 190 3.70 -8.60 8.71
N ARG A 191 2.91 -8.18 9.71
CA ARG A 191 1.78 -7.24 9.50
C ARG A 191 2.25 -5.87 9.01
N SER A 192 3.30 -5.29 9.59
CA SER A 192 3.87 -4.02 9.14
C SER A 192 4.35 -4.06 7.69
N LEU A 193 4.93 -5.18 7.26
CA LEU A 193 5.38 -5.40 5.87
C LEU A 193 4.22 -5.59 4.89
N GLY A 194 3.06 -6.04 5.36
CA GLY A 194 1.89 -6.32 4.54
C GLY A 194 1.43 -5.12 3.72
N GLY A 195 1.42 -3.92 4.31
CA GLY A 195 1.01 -2.68 3.64
C GLY A 195 1.77 -2.40 2.34
N PRO A 196 3.10 -2.15 2.40
CA PRO A 196 3.92 -1.94 1.20
C PRO A 196 3.85 -3.08 0.19
N ARG A 197 3.89 -4.34 0.67
CA ARG A 197 3.81 -5.52 -0.21
C ARG A 197 2.49 -5.58 -0.98
N VAL A 198 1.36 -5.30 -0.33
CA VAL A 198 0.04 -5.24 -0.97
C VAL A 198 0.01 -4.14 -2.01
N THR A 199 0.41 -2.93 -1.63
CA THR A 199 0.32 -1.75 -2.50
C THR A 199 1.12 -1.95 -3.78
N ASP A 200 2.37 -2.39 -3.69
CA ASP A 200 3.21 -2.64 -4.87
C ASP A 200 2.67 -3.81 -5.71
N GLN A 201 2.08 -4.84 -5.08
CA GLN A 201 1.42 -5.92 -5.83
C GLN A 201 0.20 -5.43 -6.60
N ILE A 202 -0.65 -4.57 -6.03
CA ILE A 202 -1.81 -4.02 -6.76
C ILE A 202 -1.35 -3.29 -8.01
N LEU A 203 -0.31 -2.44 -7.90
CA LEU A 203 0.23 -1.69 -9.03
C LEU A 203 0.82 -2.60 -10.13
N ARG A 204 1.43 -3.73 -9.74
CA ARG A 204 1.94 -4.75 -10.67
C ARG A 204 0.85 -5.64 -11.28
N LEU A 205 -0.38 -5.62 -10.77
CA LEU A 205 -1.47 -6.52 -11.17
C LEU A 205 -2.57 -5.81 -11.98
N VAL A 206 -2.44 -4.51 -12.20
CA VAL A 206 -3.35 -3.74 -13.06
C VAL A 206 -2.73 -3.51 -14.44
N PRO A 207 -3.52 -3.61 -15.51
CA PRO A 207 -3.04 -3.45 -16.89
C PRO A 207 -2.64 -2.01 -17.22
N ASN A 208 -3.32 -1.03 -16.62
CA ASN A 208 -3.03 0.39 -16.79
C ASN A 208 -3.17 1.11 -15.44
N VAL A 209 -2.05 1.60 -14.92
CA VAL A 209 -1.98 2.21 -13.58
C VAL A 209 -2.74 3.54 -13.52
N ASP A 210 -2.73 4.34 -14.58
CA ASP A 210 -3.39 5.65 -14.60
C ASP A 210 -4.91 5.50 -14.64
N VAL A 211 -5.43 4.58 -15.48
CA VAL A 211 -6.85 4.21 -15.50
C VAL A 211 -7.30 3.70 -14.13
N PHE A 212 -6.49 2.86 -13.48
CA PHE A 212 -6.76 2.35 -12.15
C PHE A 212 -6.83 3.50 -11.11
N ARG A 213 -5.87 4.44 -11.14
CA ARG A 213 -5.84 5.58 -10.23
C ARG A 213 -7.07 6.47 -10.38
N ASP A 214 -7.44 6.80 -11.60
CA ASP A 214 -8.59 7.66 -11.90
C ASP A 214 -9.90 7.01 -11.43
N ALA A 215 -10.08 5.71 -11.73
CA ALA A 215 -11.24 4.96 -11.26
C ALA A 215 -11.27 4.85 -9.73
N LEU A 216 -10.13 4.58 -9.09
CA LEU A 216 -10.04 4.45 -7.64
C LEU A 216 -10.31 5.78 -6.93
N ARG A 217 -9.87 6.93 -7.48
CA ARG A 217 -10.22 8.26 -6.95
C ARG A 217 -11.73 8.46 -6.92
N CYS A 218 -12.42 8.09 -7.99
CA CYS A 218 -13.88 8.11 -8.05
C CYS A 218 -14.54 7.22 -6.99
N ILE A 219 -14.14 5.95 -6.91
CA ILE A 219 -14.71 5.00 -5.97
C ILE A 219 -14.45 5.42 -4.51
N LYS A 220 -13.25 5.94 -4.20
CA LYS A 220 -12.94 6.49 -2.86
C LYS A 220 -13.86 7.66 -2.51
N LEU A 221 -14.00 8.64 -3.41
CA LEU A 221 -14.87 9.79 -3.20
C LEU A 221 -16.32 9.34 -2.98
N TRP A 222 -16.82 8.47 -3.85
CA TRP A 222 -18.17 7.90 -3.74
C TRP A 222 -18.35 7.18 -2.40
N ALA A 223 -17.47 6.25 -2.03
CA ALA A 223 -17.59 5.49 -0.79
C ALA A 223 -17.59 6.38 0.46
N ARG A 224 -16.74 7.42 0.48
CA ARG A 224 -16.72 8.44 1.56
C ARG A 224 -18.05 9.21 1.61
N ARG A 225 -18.54 9.71 0.47
CA ARG A 225 -19.82 10.46 0.38
C ARG A 225 -21.04 9.60 0.74
N ARG A 226 -20.96 8.28 0.57
CA ARG A 226 -21.99 7.32 0.93
C ARG A 226 -21.81 6.74 2.34
N ALA A 227 -20.81 7.21 3.10
CA ALA A 227 -20.52 6.76 4.47
C ALA A 227 -20.24 5.25 4.61
N ILE A 228 -19.64 4.63 3.58
CA ILE A 228 -19.28 3.21 3.54
C ILE A 228 -17.75 3.01 3.40
N TYR A 229 -16.98 3.99 3.85
CA TYR A 229 -15.51 3.96 3.88
C TYR A 229 -15.03 4.00 5.33
N SER A 230 -14.91 2.84 5.99
CA SER A 230 -14.32 2.72 7.33
C SER A 230 -14.14 1.26 7.76
N ASN A 231 -12.89 0.80 7.81
CA ASN A 231 -12.59 -0.56 8.31
C ASN A 231 -12.95 -0.75 9.79
N VAL A 232 -12.77 0.29 10.60
CA VAL A 232 -13.07 0.27 12.04
C VAL A 232 -14.57 0.08 12.29
N MET A 233 -15.41 0.61 11.40
CA MET A 233 -16.87 0.48 11.48
C MET A 233 -17.40 -0.75 10.75
N GLY A 234 -16.53 -1.66 10.32
CA GLY A 234 -16.91 -2.88 9.58
C GLY A 234 -17.22 -2.67 8.10
N PHE A 235 -16.97 -1.48 7.53
CA PHE A 235 -17.04 -1.23 6.09
C PHE A 235 -15.68 -1.45 5.42
N LEU A 236 -15.62 -1.29 4.10
CA LEU A 236 -14.37 -1.44 3.34
C LEU A 236 -13.42 -0.27 3.59
N GLY A 237 -12.16 -0.59 3.90
CA GLY A 237 -11.05 0.37 3.95
C GLY A 237 -10.42 0.63 2.58
N GLY A 238 -9.42 1.50 2.53
CA GLY A 238 -8.80 1.95 1.27
C GLY A 238 -8.18 0.83 0.43
N VAL A 239 -7.47 -0.11 1.06
CA VAL A 239 -6.87 -1.26 0.37
C VAL A 239 -7.93 -2.17 -0.23
N ALA A 240 -9.03 -2.40 0.49
CA ALA A 240 -10.13 -3.23 0.00
C ALA A 240 -10.79 -2.60 -1.23
N TRP A 241 -11.09 -1.30 -1.21
CA TRP A 241 -11.57 -0.58 -2.38
C TRP A 241 -10.58 -0.63 -3.56
N ALA A 242 -9.29 -0.46 -3.29
CA ALA A 242 -8.24 -0.59 -4.31
C ALA A 242 -8.25 -1.98 -4.95
N MET A 243 -8.39 -3.04 -4.16
CA MET A 243 -8.47 -4.41 -4.69
C MET A 243 -9.72 -4.63 -5.56
N LEU A 244 -10.89 -4.13 -5.13
CA LEU A 244 -12.11 -4.24 -5.92
C LEU A 244 -11.96 -3.53 -7.28
N VAL A 245 -11.42 -2.30 -7.29
CA VAL A 245 -11.19 -1.55 -8.53
C VAL A 245 -10.16 -2.24 -9.41
N ALA A 246 -9.03 -2.70 -8.83
CA ALA A 246 -8.01 -3.43 -9.56
C ALA A 246 -8.59 -4.68 -10.25
N ARG A 247 -9.51 -5.40 -9.59
CA ARG A 247 -10.17 -6.56 -10.20
C ARG A 247 -10.96 -6.18 -11.45
N ILE A 248 -11.66 -5.05 -11.43
CA ILE A 248 -12.39 -4.58 -12.62
C ILE A 248 -11.42 -4.19 -13.74
N CYS A 249 -10.30 -3.54 -13.42
CA CYS A 249 -9.26 -3.25 -14.40
C CYS A 249 -8.73 -4.52 -15.07
N GLN A 250 -8.52 -5.62 -14.31
CA GLN A 250 -8.10 -6.91 -14.88
C GLN A 250 -9.14 -7.50 -15.85
N LEU A 251 -10.43 -7.32 -15.56
CA LEU A 251 -11.52 -7.83 -16.40
C LEU A 251 -11.71 -7.01 -17.69
N TYR A 252 -11.21 -5.78 -17.72
CA TYR A 252 -11.35 -4.82 -18.84
C TYR A 252 -10.05 -4.05 -19.09
N PRO A 253 -9.00 -4.72 -19.58
CA PRO A 253 -7.64 -4.16 -19.57
C PRO A 253 -7.43 -2.94 -20.46
N ASN A 254 -8.24 -2.78 -21.50
CA ASN A 254 -8.10 -1.72 -22.51
C ASN A 254 -9.13 -0.59 -22.35
N GLN A 255 -9.89 -0.56 -21.26
CA GLN A 255 -10.98 0.40 -21.04
C GLN A 255 -10.51 1.70 -20.36
N ALA A 256 -11.26 2.78 -20.56
CA ALA A 256 -11.03 4.07 -19.88
C ALA A 256 -11.67 4.10 -18.49
N ALA A 257 -11.25 5.04 -17.63
CA ALA A 257 -11.66 5.10 -16.22
C ALA A 257 -13.19 5.23 -16.03
N GLY A 258 -13.89 6.00 -16.87
CA GLY A 258 -15.35 6.12 -16.82
C GLY A 258 -16.08 4.79 -17.09
N ALA A 259 -15.57 3.98 -18.02
CA ALA A 259 -16.07 2.63 -18.27
C ALA A 259 -15.78 1.69 -17.10
N ILE A 260 -14.57 1.74 -16.52
CA ILE A 260 -14.21 0.97 -15.33
C ILE A 260 -15.15 1.29 -14.17
N VAL A 261 -15.43 2.57 -13.88
CA VAL A 261 -16.36 2.98 -12.81
C VAL A 261 -17.78 2.47 -13.08
N SER A 262 -18.25 2.54 -14.33
CA SER A 262 -19.58 2.03 -14.69
C SER A 262 -19.68 0.51 -14.48
N ARG A 263 -18.67 -0.23 -14.93
CA ARG A 263 -18.59 -1.70 -14.82
C ARG A 263 -18.37 -2.16 -13.38
N PHE A 264 -17.72 -1.35 -12.56
CA PHE A 264 -17.50 -1.62 -11.14
C PHE A 264 -18.83 -1.85 -10.43
N PHE A 265 -19.79 -0.94 -10.55
CA PHE A 265 -21.07 -1.09 -9.86
C PHE A 265 -21.86 -2.30 -10.35
N THR A 266 -21.91 -2.52 -11.67
CA THR A 266 -22.60 -3.67 -12.24
C THR A 266 -22.02 -4.99 -11.74
N ILE A 267 -20.70 -5.14 -11.76
CA ILE A 267 -20.03 -6.38 -11.36
C ILE A 267 -20.11 -6.58 -9.86
N MET A 268 -19.89 -5.54 -9.04
CA MET A 268 -19.94 -5.67 -7.58
C MET A 268 -21.36 -5.94 -7.08
N HIS A 269 -22.38 -5.44 -7.78
CA HIS A 269 -23.79 -5.76 -7.50
C HIS A 269 -24.14 -7.22 -7.83
N GLN A 270 -23.63 -7.73 -8.97
CA GLN A 270 -23.90 -9.10 -9.42
C GLN A 270 -22.92 -10.14 -8.85
N TRP A 271 -21.96 -9.71 -8.03
CA TRP A 271 -20.95 -10.59 -7.49
C TRP A 271 -21.59 -11.63 -6.57
N LYS A 272 -21.23 -12.90 -6.77
CA LYS A 272 -21.81 -14.03 -6.03
C LYS A 272 -21.17 -14.16 -4.65
N TRP A 273 -21.40 -13.20 -3.76
CA TRP A 273 -20.94 -13.28 -2.37
C TRP A 273 -21.43 -14.58 -1.70
N PRO A 274 -20.60 -15.29 -0.90
CA PRO A 274 -19.29 -14.90 -0.37
C PRO A 274 -18.09 -15.34 -1.24
N GLN A 275 -18.23 -15.51 -2.57
CA GLN A 275 -17.08 -15.83 -3.42
C GLN A 275 -15.99 -14.75 -3.31
N PRO A 276 -14.71 -15.13 -3.19
CA PRO A 276 -13.65 -14.17 -2.92
C PRO A 276 -13.26 -13.36 -4.14
N VAL A 277 -12.93 -12.08 -3.94
CA VAL A 277 -12.26 -11.28 -4.96
C VAL A 277 -10.75 -11.53 -4.87
N LEU A 278 -10.19 -12.13 -5.92
CA LEU A 278 -8.77 -12.46 -6.04
C LEU A 278 -8.14 -11.71 -7.22
N LEU A 279 -6.98 -11.10 -6.98
CA LEU A 279 -6.19 -10.42 -8.03
C LEU A 279 -5.11 -11.30 -8.66
N LYS A 280 -4.74 -12.41 -8.01
CA LYS A 280 -3.78 -13.40 -8.50
C LYS A 280 -4.06 -14.75 -7.83
N PRO A 281 -3.52 -15.88 -8.35
CA PRO A 281 -3.64 -17.17 -7.67
C PRO A 281 -3.05 -17.13 -6.26
N ILE A 282 -3.60 -17.95 -5.37
CA ILE A 282 -3.03 -18.16 -4.05
C ILE A 282 -1.78 -19.03 -4.20
N GLY A 283 -0.60 -18.42 -4.02
CA GLY A 283 0.64 -19.17 -3.99
C GLY A 283 0.93 -19.76 -2.60
N ASP A 284 1.74 -20.80 -2.57
CA ASP A 284 2.22 -21.38 -1.32
C ASP A 284 3.16 -20.37 -0.63
N GLY A 285 2.72 -19.80 0.50
CA GLY A 285 3.55 -18.91 1.30
C GLY A 285 4.69 -19.65 1.99
N PRO A 286 5.73 -18.96 2.48
CA PRO A 286 6.77 -19.58 3.30
C PRO A 286 6.14 -20.26 4.53
N LEU A 287 6.63 -21.46 4.86
CA LEU A 287 6.19 -22.28 6.00
C LEU A 287 6.05 -21.44 7.28
N GLY A 288 4.87 -21.49 7.92
CA GLY A 288 4.59 -20.86 9.21
C GLY A 288 3.79 -19.55 9.16
N VAL A 289 3.63 -18.94 7.98
CA VAL A 289 2.78 -17.75 7.80
C VAL A 289 1.34 -18.21 7.49
N LYS A 290 0.32 -17.77 8.25
CA LYS A 290 -1.06 -18.22 7.93
C LYS A 290 -1.53 -17.55 6.63
N VAL A 291 -1.64 -18.33 5.57
CA VAL A 291 -2.26 -17.89 4.31
C VAL A 291 -3.77 -17.97 4.47
N TRP A 292 -4.48 -17.00 3.90
CA TRP A 292 -5.94 -17.04 3.87
C TRP A 292 -6.45 -18.29 3.15
N ASN A 293 -7.55 -18.87 3.66
CA ASN A 293 -8.17 -20.06 3.07
C ASN A 293 -9.68 -19.82 2.86
N PRO A 294 -10.20 -19.94 1.62
CA PRO A 294 -11.62 -19.76 1.30
C PRO A 294 -12.58 -20.65 2.09
N LYS A 295 -12.10 -21.79 2.61
CA LYS A 295 -12.90 -22.71 3.42
C LYS A 295 -13.21 -22.18 4.83
N VAL A 296 -12.68 -21.01 5.20
CA VAL A 296 -12.72 -20.46 6.56
C VAL A 296 -13.33 -19.04 6.63
N GLY A 297 -13.93 -18.55 5.53
CA GLY A 297 -14.97 -17.50 5.58
C GLY A 297 -14.55 -16.03 5.53
N SER A 298 -13.69 -15.61 4.59
CA SER A 298 -13.54 -14.18 4.26
C SER A 298 -13.64 -13.95 2.75
N VAL A 299 -13.88 -12.72 2.31
CA VAL A 299 -14.46 -12.44 1.00
C VAL A 299 -13.56 -11.58 0.10
N LEU A 300 -12.51 -10.96 0.64
CA LEU A 300 -11.50 -10.21 -0.13
C LEU A 300 -10.10 -10.75 0.17
N CYS A 301 -9.29 -11.06 -0.86
CA CYS A 301 -7.95 -11.59 -0.61
C CYS A 301 -6.88 -11.20 -1.65
N LEU A 302 -5.75 -10.72 -1.14
CA LEU A 302 -4.46 -10.73 -1.83
C LEU A 302 -3.62 -11.86 -1.24
N PRO A 303 -3.36 -12.94 -1.98
CA PRO A 303 -2.96 -14.21 -1.36
C PRO A 303 -1.61 -14.34 -0.66
N GLN A 304 -0.76 -13.31 -0.64
CA GLN A 304 0.64 -13.48 -0.18
C GLN A 304 1.13 -12.36 0.75
N THR A 305 0.24 -11.57 1.31
CA THR A 305 0.64 -10.38 2.08
C THR A 305 -0.09 -10.21 3.40
N HIS A 306 -1.09 -11.05 3.69
CA HIS A 306 -1.84 -10.99 4.94
C HIS A 306 -1.74 -12.31 5.73
N PRO A 307 -0.88 -12.41 6.76
CA PRO A 307 -0.73 -13.60 7.60
C PRO A 307 -1.95 -13.89 8.48
N HIS A 308 -2.96 -13.02 8.47
CA HIS A 308 -4.23 -13.22 9.17
C HIS A 308 -5.33 -12.52 8.38
N ALA A 309 -5.87 -13.20 7.37
CA ALA A 309 -7.07 -12.72 6.70
C ALA A 309 -8.36 -12.88 7.54
N ARG A 310 -8.24 -13.15 8.85
CA ARG A 310 -9.36 -13.05 9.81
C ARG A 310 -9.92 -11.63 9.95
N ASN A 311 -9.20 -10.61 9.45
CA ASN A 311 -9.60 -9.20 9.56
C ASN A 311 -9.88 -8.53 8.20
N CYS A 312 -10.24 -9.30 7.16
CA CYS A 312 -11.15 -8.72 6.17
C CYS A 312 -12.52 -8.74 6.84
N PRO A 313 -13.16 -7.58 7.12
CA PRO A 313 -14.48 -7.53 7.76
C PRO A 313 -15.62 -8.11 6.88
N PHE A 314 -15.26 -8.73 5.76
CA PHE A 314 -16.13 -9.48 4.87
C PHE A 314 -15.40 -10.75 4.48
#